data_AF-A0A964GMS7-F1
#
_entry.id   AF-A0A964GMS7-F1
#
_cell.length_a   1.000
_cell.length_b   1.000
_cell.length_c   1.000
_cell.angle_alpha   90.00
_cell.angle_beta   90.00
_cell.angle_gamma   90.00
#
_symmetry.space_group_name_H-M   'P 1'
#
loop_
_entity.id
_entity.type
_entity.pdbx_description
1 polymer ?
#
loop_
_entity_poly.entity_id
_entity_poly.type
_entity_poly.pdbx_seq_one_letter_code
_entity_poly.pdbx_strand_id
1 'polypeptide(L)'
;MADKPEVTGVPDLAAAFREVREDMAQKVSRRMVVAGGKVITNRAKAIAKANGSVITGAMVENIAIKREPNAPDGTAQYHIGVRHGREQTKRVQAKGQKRLVVSRGRIKVRRDNDPFYWKWVETGRRVVPASVKSGTTTYTQRLRNGRVVVRSRKYEASSLRARRRAASQGVVGRKPFIEPALQQERDNAITAMDRALQRYLASERKKGGA
;
A
#
# COMPACT_ATOMS: atom_id res chain seq x y z
N MET A 1 -19.15 10.02 -12.01
CA MET A 1 -19.52 8.95 -11.07
C MET A 1 -19.11 7.65 -11.75
N ALA A 2 -18.04 6.99 -11.31
CA ALA A 2 -17.69 5.69 -11.90
C ALA A 2 -18.65 4.66 -11.31
N ASP A 3 -19.43 3.99 -12.15
CA ASP A 3 -20.30 2.89 -11.74
C ASP A 3 -19.49 1.92 -10.88
N LYS A 4 -20.04 1.57 -9.71
CA LYS A 4 -19.47 0.48 -8.91
C LYS A 4 -19.69 -0.78 -9.75
N PRO A 5 -18.64 -1.42 -10.28
CA PRO A 5 -18.83 -2.64 -11.03
C PRO A 5 -19.47 -3.66 -10.09
N GLU A 6 -20.57 -4.25 -10.55
CA GLU A 6 -21.36 -5.21 -9.78
C GLU A 6 -20.52 -6.45 -9.53
N VAL A 7 -20.42 -6.86 -8.27
CA VAL A 7 -19.56 -7.95 -7.85
C VAL A 7 -20.43 -9.20 -7.72
N THR A 8 -20.29 -10.14 -8.67
CA THR A 8 -21.08 -11.37 -8.70
C THR A 8 -20.57 -12.40 -7.69
N GLY A 9 -21.47 -13.23 -7.12
CA GLY A 9 -21.12 -14.36 -6.24
C GLY A 9 -20.92 -14.04 -4.75
N VAL A 10 -21.01 -12.77 -4.33
CA VAL A 10 -20.99 -12.39 -2.91
C VAL A 10 -22.20 -12.94 -2.13
N PRO A 11 -23.44 -12.91 -2.66
CA PRO A 11 -24.59 -13.48 -1.97
C PRO A 11 -24.45 -14.98 -1.70
N ASP A 12 -23.99 -15.74 -2.69
CA ASP A 12 -23.80 -17.19 -2.58
C ASP A 12 -22.70 -17.52 -1.57
N LEU A 13 -21.59 -16.76 -1.60
CA LEU A 13 -20.52 -16.88 -0.62
C LEU A 13 -21.01 -16.61 0.80
N ALA A 14 -21.86 -15.60 0.98
CA ALA A 14 -22.45 -15.28 2.28
C ALA A 14 -23.41 -16.37 2.76
N ALA A 15 -24.22 -16.95 1.86
CA ALA A 15 -25.11 -18.05 2.18
C ALA A 15 -24.32 -19.30 2.62
N ALA A 16 -23.32 -19.72 1.84
CA ALA A 16 -22.47 -20.86 2.16
C ALA A 16 -21.68 -20.65 3.46
N PHE A 17 -21.28 -19.41 3.76
CA PHE A 17 -20.55 -19.12 4.99
C PHE A 17 -21.41 -19.33 6.26
N ARG A 18 -22.75 -19.28 6.16
CA ARG A 18 -23.64 -19.60 7.29
C ARG A 18 -23.59 -21.07 7.70
N GLU A 19 -23.13 -21.97 6.82
CA GLU A 19 -22.91 -23.38 7.16
C GLU A 19 -21.66 -23.59 8.04
N VAL A 20 -20.82 -22.57 8.21
CA VAL A 20 -19.62 -22.66 9.04
C VAL A 20 -20.00 -22.62 10.51
N ARG A 21 -19.48 -23.58 11.29
CA ARG A 21 -19.64 -23.58 12.75
C ARG A 21 -19.13 -22.28 13.37
N GLU A 22 -19.86 -21.78 14.37
CA GLU A 22 -19.61 -20.47 14.98
C GLU A 22 -18.19 -20.34 15.57
N ASP A 23 -17.69 -21.39 16.21
CA ASP A 23 -16.34 -21.48 16.78
C ASP A 23 -15.23 -21.36 15.70
N MET A 24 -15.55 -21.76 14.47
CA MET A 24 -14.63 -21.76 13.34
C MET A 24 -14.79 -20.56 12.41
N ALA A 25 -15.88 -19.78 12.54
CA ALA A 25 -16.20 -18.66 11.67
C ALA A 25 -15.03 -17.68 11.51
N GLN A 26 -14.40 -17.28 12.61
CA GLN A 26 -13.27 -16.34 12.58
C GLN A 26 -12.03 -16.91 11.86
N LYS A 27 -11.78 -18.22 12.01
CA LYS A 27 -10.64 -18.89 11.39
C LYS A 27 -10.86 -19.09 9.89
N VAL A 28 -12.08 -19.46 9.51
CA VAL A 28 -12.47 -19.69 8.11
C VAL A 28 -12.51 -18.36 7.35
N SER A 29 -13.12 -17.30 7.92
CA SER A 29 -13.14 -15.98 7.29
C SER A 29 -11.74 -15.46 6.99
N ARG A 30 -10.81 -15.59 7.94
CA ARG A 30 -9.39 -15.25 7.73
C ARG A 30 -8.76 -16.04 6.59
N ARG A 31 -9.03 -17.34 6.48
CA ARG A 31 -8.50 -18.20 5.40
C ARG A 31 -9.05 -17.80 4.04
N MET A 32 -10.35 -17.50 3.96
CA MET A 32 -11.00 -17.02 2.74
C MET A 32 -10.35 -15.72 2.28
N VAL A 33 -10.29 -14.69 3.14
CA VAL A 33 -9.73 -13.38 2.77
C VAL A 33 -8.24 -13.49 2.38
N VAL A 34 -7.47 -14.37 3.02
CA VAL A 34 -6.09 -14.66 2.60
C VAL A 34 -6.04 -15.29 1.21
N ALA A 35 -6.95 -16.20 0.88
CA ALA A 35 -7.01 -16.83 -0.44
C ALA A 35 -7.33 -15.79 -1.54
N GLY A 36 -8.37 -14.98 -1.35
CA GLY A 36 -8.72 -13.91 -2.29
C GLY A 36 -7.61 -12.85 -2.43
N GLY A 37 -7.05 -12.40 -1.30
CA GLY A 37 -5.99 -11.40 -1.32
C GLY A 37 -4.67 -11.89 -1.92
N LYS A 38 -4.38 -13.20 -1.92
CA LYS A 38 -3.23 -13.77 -2.63
C LYS A 38 -3.36 -13.63 -4.15
N VAL A 39 -4.56 -13.80 -4.71
CA VAL A 39 -4.83 -13.61 -6.15
C VAL A 39 -4.48 -12.18 -6.55
N ILE A 40 -5.05 -11.20 -5.83
CA ILE A 40 -4.81 -9.77 -6.09
C ILE A 40 -3.32 -9.43 -5.88
N THR A 41 -2.69 -9.96 -4.84
CA THR A 41 -1.25 -9.74 -4.57
C THR A 41 -0.38 -10.25 -5.73
N ASN A 42 -0.68 -11.43 -6.27
CA ASN A 42 0.07 -12.01 -7.38
C ASN A 42 -0.10 -11.19 -8.66
N ARG A 43 -1.32 -10.70 -8.93
CA ARG A 43 -1.57 -9.81 -10.07
C ARG A 43 -0.86 -8.47 -9.91
N ALA A 44 -0.88 -7.89 -8.71
CA ALA A 44 -0.16 -6.65 -8.41
C ALA A 44 1.36 -6.81 -8.66
N LYS A 45 1.93 -7.97 -8.31
CA LYS A 45 3.33 -8.31 -8.65
C LYS A 45 3.54 -8.40 -10.16
N ALA A 46 2.64 -9.01 -10.91
CA ALA A 46 2.73 -9.12 -12.36
C ALA A 46 2.68 -7.73 -13.03
N ILE A 47 1.74 -6.86 -12.63
CA ILE A 47 1.62 -5.50 -13.15
C ILE A 47 2.86 -4.67 -12.80
N ALA A 48 3.35 -4.76 -11.56
CA ALA A 48 4.56 -4.05 -11.14
C ALA A 48 5.80 -4.45 -11.97
N LYS A 49 5.93 -5.75 -12.30
CA LYS A 49 6.98 -6.25 -13.21
C LYS A 49 6.82 -5.68 -14.62
N ALA A 50 5.61 -5.74 -15.18
CA ALA A 50 5.31 -5.22 -16.52
C ALA A 50 5.56 -3.71 -16.64
N ASN A 51 5.30 -2.94 -15.58
CA ASN A 51 5.54 -1.49 -15.52
C ASN A 51 7.03 -1.09 -15.54
N GLY A 52 7.96 -2.07 -15.53
CA GLY A 52 9.40 -1.87 -15.46
C GLY A 52 9.89 -1.48 -14.05
N SER A 53 9.08 -1.71 -13.02
CA SER A 53 9.41 -1.32 -11.63
C SER A 53 10.31 -2.33 -10.93
N VAL A 54 11.35 -2.78 -11.64
CA VAL A 54 12.19 -3.94 -11.28
C VAL A 54 13.64 -3.55 -10.98
N ILE A 55 13.97 -2.25 -10.91
CA ILE A 55 15.35 -1.73 -10.74
C ILE A 55 16.15 -2.52 -9.69
N THR A 56 15.56 -2.79 -8.52
CA THR A 56 16.16 -3.62 -7.47
C THR A 56 15.36 -4.87 -7.14
N GLY A 57 14.21 -5.12 -7.79
CA GLY A 57 13.25 -6.17 -7.44
C GLY A 57 12.51 -5.96 -6.09
N ALA A 58 13.09 -5.20 -5.16
CA ALA A 58 12.64 -4.94 -3.81
C ALA A 58 11.16 -4.57 -3.70
N MET A 59 10.66 -3.70 -4.58
CA MET A 59 9.26 -3.30 -4.58
C MET A 59 8.35 -4.50 -4.84
N VAL A 60 8.63 -5.28 -5.87
CA VAL A 60 7.82 -6.43 -6.29
C VAL A 60 7.80 -7.51 -5.22
N GLU A 61 8.95 -7.81 -4.61
CA GLU A 61 9.08 -8.81 -3.54
C GLU A 61 8.27 -8.45 -2.31
N ASN A 62 8.20 -7.16 -1.98
CA ASN A 62 7.53 -6.67 -0.78
C ASN A 62 6.04 -6.35 -0.97
N ILE A 63 5.47 -6.50 -2.19
CA ILE A 63 4.01 -6.49 -2.36
C ILE A 63 3.44 -7.69 -1.60
N ALA A 64 2.61 -7.42 -0.60
CA ALA A 64 2.07 -8.44 0.27
C ALA A 64 0.71 -8.06 0.86
N ILE A 65 -0.05 -9.09 1.22
CA ILE A 65 -1.26 -9.00 2.03
C ILE A 65 -0.91 -9.04 3.52
N LYS A 66 -1.46 -8.13 4.33
CA LYS A 66 -1.25 -8.04 5.78
C LYS A 66 -2.60 -8.04 6.51
N ARG A 67 -2.70 -8.82 7.58
CA ARG A 67 -3.85 -8.79 8.49
C ARG A 67 -3.89 -7.47 9.26
N GLU A 68 -5.06 -6.87 9.36
CA GLU A 68 -5.31 -5.79 10.32
C GLU A 68 -5.57 -6.41 11.70
N PRO A 69 -4.67 -6.24 12.69
CA PRO A 69 -4.89 -6.78 14.03
C PRO A 69 -6.10 -6.15 14.74
N ASN A 70 -6.40 -4.88 14.45
CA ASN A 70 -7.48 -4.13 15.08
C ASN A 70 -8.66 -3.95 14.11
N ALA A 71 -9.02 -5.05 13.42
CA ALA A 71 -10.19 -5.04 12.55
C ALA A 71 -11.47 -4.85 13.40
N PRO A 72 -12.49 -4.14 12.89
CA PRO A 72 -13.78 -4.03 13.57
C PRO A 72 -14.35 -5.40 13.97
N ASP A 73 -15.09 -5.44 15.07
CA ASP A 73 -15.68 -6.68 15.58
C ASP A 73 -16.54 -7.36 14.51
N GLY A 74 -16.46 -8.69 14.46
CA GLY A 74 -17.13 -9.49 13.43
C GLY A 74 -16.49 -9.42 12.04
N THR A 75 -15.37 -8.72 11.84
CA THR A 75 -14.73 -8.58 10.51
C THR A 75 -13.34 -9.18 10.43
N ALA A 76 -13.00 -9.73 9.25
CA ALA A 76 -11.66 -10.16 8.91
C ALA A 76 -11.07 -9.20 7.87
N GLN A 77 -10.33 -8.19 8.33
CA GLN A 77 -9.75 -7.18 7.45
C GLN A 77 -8.29 -7.47 7.10
N TYR A 78 -7.97 -7.33 5.81
CA TYR A 78 -6.62 -7.46 5.29
C TYR A 78 -6.33 -6.31 4.31
N HIS A 79 -5.10 -5.80 4.37
CA HIS A 79 -4.62 -4.75 3.48
C HIS A 79 -3.60 -5.33 2.50
N ILE A 80 -3.71 -4.93 1.24
CA ILE A 80 -2.68 -5.19 0.23
C ILE A 80 -1.83 -3.93 0.10
N GLY A 81 -0.52 -4.10 0.19
CA GLY A 81 0.40 -2.98 0.11
C GLY A 81 1.84 -3.44 -0.04
N VAL A 82 2.75 -2.48 -0.09
CA VAL A 82 4.19 -2.75 -0.13
C VAL A 82 4.76 -2.58 1.27
N ARG A 83 5.36 -3.64 1.79
CA ARG A 83 6.04 -3.63 3.11
C ARG A 83 7.41 -2.97 2.97
N HIS A 84 7.94 -2.44 4.07
CA HIS A 84 9.39 -2.24 4.15
C HIS A 84 10.08 -3.62 4.03
N GLY A 85 11.31 -3.69 3.54
CA GLY A 85 12.07 -4.95 3.50
C GLY A 85 12.05 -5.65 4.86
N ARG A 86 12.06 -6.99 4.86
CA ARG A 86 12.04 -7.79 6.10
C ARG A 86 13.18 -7.42 7.05
N GLU A 87 14.32 -7.04 6.49
CA GLU A 87 15.52 -6.58 7.21
C GLU A 87 15.38 -5.19 7.83
N GLN A 88 14.26 -4.49 7.60
CA GLN A 88 14.06 -3.10 8.04
C GLN A 88 12.97 -2.94 9.09
N THR A 89 12.48 -4.05 9.67
CA THR A 89 11.58 -3.98 10.82
C THR A 89 12.26 -3.28 12.00
N LYS A 90 11.49 -2.58 12.85
CA LYS A 90 12.02 -1.95 14.09
C LYS A 90 12.84 -2.93 14.93
N ARG A 91 12.44 -4.20 14.98
CA ARG A 91 13.13 -5.27 15.70
C ARG A 91 14.49 -5.62 15.08
N VAL A 92 14.60 -5.63 13.75
CA VAL A 92 15.87 -5.88 13.05
C VAL A 92 16.79 -4.66 13.14
N GLN A 93 16.24 -3.44 13.05
CA GLN A 93 16.99 -2.20 13.27
C GLN A 93 17.54 -2.11 14.70
N ALA A 94 16.77 -2.54 15.70
CA ALA A 94 17.21 -2.62 17.09
C ALA A 94 18.33 -3.65 17.32
N LYS A 95 18.43 -4.68 16.46
CA LYS A 95 19.49 -5.69 16.46
C LYS A 95 20.75 -5.26 15.69
N GLY A 96 20.86 -3.99 15.28
CA GLY A 96 22.09 -3.42 14.73
C GLY A 96 22.32 -3.64 13.23
N GLN A 97 21.37 -4.23 12.49
CA GLN A 97 21.54 -4.39 11.04
C GLN A 97 21.38 -3.06 10.28
N LYS A 98 22.46 -2.70 9.58
CA LYS A 98 22.65 -1.73 8.48
C LYS A 98 21.60 -0.61 8.37
N ARG A 99 21.74 0.42 9.20
CA ARG A 99 21.20 1.75 8.88
C ARG A 99 21.80 2.23 7.55
N LEU A 100 21.06 3.05 6.79
CA LEU A 100 21.66 3.80 5.67
C LEU A 100 22.77 4.68 6.24
N VAL A 101 24.04 4.30 6.02
CA VAL A 101 25.18 5.11 6.45
C VAL A 101 25.53 6.03 5.29
N VAL A 102 25.30 7.32 5.49
CA VAL A 102 25.82 8.37 4.60
C VAL A 102 27.08 8.92 5.26
N SER A 103 28.20 8.88 4.55
CA SER A 103 29.46 9.45 4.99
C SER A 103 30.03 10.29 3.87
N ARG A 104 30.43 11.53 4.18
CA ARG A 104 30.96 12.51 3.20
C ARG A 104 30.07 12.67 1.95
N GLY A 105 28.75 12.70 2.14
CA GLY A 105 27.77 12.83 1.06
C GLY A 105 27.62 11.60 0.15
N ARG A 106 28.35 10.51 0.41
CA ARG A 106 28.25 9.24 -0.33
C ARG A 106 27.54 8.18 0.51
N ILE A 107 26.71 7.37 -0.13
CA ILE A 107 26.04 6.24 0.51
C ILE A 107 27.08 5.12 0.71
N LYS A 108 27.47 4.88 1.96
CA LYS A 108 28.47 3.87 2.35
C LYS A 108 27.84 2.49 2.58
N VAL A 109 26.59 2.46 3.05
CA VAL A 109 25.79 1.24 3.24
C VAL A 109 24.45 1.43 2.53
N ARG A 110 24.24 0.68 1.44
CA ARG A 110 22.97 0.66 0.71
C ARG A 110 21.91 -0.05 1.55
N ARG A 111 20.67 0.44 1.50
CA ARG A 111 19.51 -0.28 2.02
C ARG A 111 19.33 -1.52 1.15
N ASP A 112 19.53 -2.71 1.72
CA ASP A 112 19.53 -3.95 0.93
C ASP A 112 18.13 -4.33 0.39
N ASN A 113 17.03 -3.78 0.92
CA ASN A 113 15.68 -4.03 0.37
C ASN A 113 14.65 -2.99 0.84
N ASP A 114 14.88 -1.68 0.61
CA ASP A 114 13.85 -0.67 0.91
C ASP A 114 13.09 -0.25 -0.35
N PRO A 115 11.82 -0.63 -0.51
CA PRO A 115 11.01 -0.14 -1.60
C PRO A 115 10.51 1.31 -1.36
N PHE A 116 11.31 2.19 -0.74
CA PHE A 116 10.94 3.58 -0.39
C PHE A 116 10.24 4.34 -1.52
N TYR A 117 10.56 4.02 -2.77
CA TYR A 117 10.01 4.65 -3.96
C TYR A 117 8.64 4.11 -4.42
N TRP A 118 8.11 3.04 -3.81
CA TRP A 118 6.88 2.37 -4.26
C TRP A 118 5.68 3.33 -4.31
N LYS A 119 5.56 4.20 -3.30
CA LYS A 119 4.45 5.17 -3.21
C LYS A 119 4.50 6.14 -4.39
N TRP A 120 5.68 6.57 -4.80
CA TRP A 120 5.84 7.47 -5.94
C TRP A 120 5.56 6.80 -7.27
N VAL A 121 5.75 5.48 -7.38
CA VAL A 121 5.35 4.71 -8.55
C VAL A 121 3.82 4.59 -8.59
N GLU A 122 3.20 4.23 -7.47
CA GLU A 122 1.75 4.04 -7.37
C GLU A 122 0.97 5.35 -7.56
N THR A 123 1.39 6.44 -6.91
CA THR A 123 0.64 7.71 -6.90
C THR A 123 1.21 8.77 -7.83
N GLY A 124 2.36 8.52 -8.46
CA GLY A 124 3.16 9.55 -9.11
C GLY A 124 3.88 10.46 -8.11
N ARG A 125 4.76 11.33 -8.61
CA ARG A 125 5.41 12.37 -7.80
C ARG A 125 5.74 13.62 -8.60
N ARG A 126 5.76 14.76 -7.92
CA ARG A 126 6.36 15.99 -8.45
C ARG A 126 7.87 15.93 -8.30
N VAL A 127 8.59 16.29 -9.35
CA VAL A 127 10.03 16.47 -9.37
C VAL A 127 10.32 17.84 -8.76
N VAL A 128 10.95 17.84 -7.59
CA VAL A 128 11.35 19.07 -6.91
C VAL A 128 12.76 19.41 -7.40
N PRO A 129 12.98 20.60 -7.97
CA PRO A 129 14.31 21.00 -8.44
C PRO A 129 15.28 21.11 -7.25
N ALA A 130 16.58 20.94 -7.52
CA ALA A 130 17.62 21.02 -6.51
C ALA A 130 17.76 22.44 -5.92
N SER A 131 17.54 23.45 -6.75
CA SER A 131 17.51 24.87 -6.37
C SER A 131 16.44 25.63 -7.16
N VAL A 132 16.07 26.80 -6.66
CA VAL A 132 15.25 27.80 -7.37
C VAL A 132 15.92 29.16 -7.29
N LYS A 133 15.52 30.13 -8.11
CA LYS A 133 16.00 31.52 -7.95
C LYS A 133 15.55 32.07 -6.59
N SER A 134 16.47 32.61 -5.78
CA SER A 134 16.13 33.31 -4.53
C SER A 134 15.16 34.46 -4.82
N GLY A 135 14.27 34.75 -3.88
CA GLY A 135 13.26 35.78 -4.09
C GLY A 135 12.40 36.05 -2.86
N THR A 136 11.27 36.71 -3.07
CA THR A 136 10.33 37.06 -2.01
C THR A 136 9.01 36.33 -2.22
N THR A 137 8.37 35.89 -1.14
CA THR A 137 7.03 35.30 -1.15
C THR A 137 6.15 35.98 -0.13
N THR A 138 4.88 36.17 -0.48
CA THR A 138 3.86 36.58 0.47
C THR A 138 3.26 35.36 1.18
N TYR A 139 2.79 35.56 2.41
CA TYR A 139 1.98 34.60 3.16
C TYR A 139 0.99 35.34 4.06
N THR A 140 -0.13 34.68 4.32
CA THR A 140 -1.20 35.22 5.15
C THR A 140 -1.02 34.75 6.59
N GLN A 141 -1.11 35.68 7.54
CA GLN A 141 -1.02 35.38 8.97
C GLN A 141 -2.23 35.98 9.69
N ARG A 142 -2.89 35.16 10.51
CA ARG A 142 -3.94 35.65 11.42
C ARG A 142 -3.30 36.08 12.74
N LEU A 143 -3.57 37.31 13.15
CA LEU A 143 -3.07 37.91 14.38
C LEU A 143 -3.99 37.55 15.57
N ARG A 144 -3.50 37.74 16.79
CA ARG A 144 -4.23 37.43 18.04
C ARG A 144 -5.58 38.17 18.14
N ASN A 145 -5.65 39.38 17.59
CA ASN A 145 -6.86 40.20 17.53
C ASN A 145 -7.81 39.80 16.38
N GLY A 146 -7.62 38.63 15.77
CA GLY A 146 -8.48 38.11 14.70
C GLY A 146 -8.20 38.67 13.31
N ARG A 147 -7.45 39.78 13.17
CA ARG A 147 -7.13 40.41 11.88
C ARG A 147 -6.20 39.53 11.05
N VAL A 148 -6.46 39.46 9.75
CA VAL A 148 -5.63 38.74 8.78
C VAL A 148 -4.71 39.73 8.07
N VAL A 149 -3.39 39.51 8.12
CA VAL A 149 -2.38 40.35 7.47
C VAL A 149 -1.58 39.56 6.45
N VAL A 150 -1.21 40.20 5.34
CA VAL A 150 -0.30 39.65 4.33
C VAL A 150 1.11 40.12 4.66
N ARG A 151 2.04 39.18 4.82
CA ARG A 151 3.46 39.46 5.07
C ARG A 151 4.33 38.92 3.96
N SER A 152 5.40 39.63 3.65
CA SER A 152 6.42 39.21 2.70
C SER A 152 7.62 38.63 3.44
N ARG A 153 8.17 37.52 2.94
CA ARG A 153 9.42 36.93 3.42
C ARG A 153 10.35 36.61 2.26
N LYS A 154 11.64 36.87 2.43
CA LYS A 154 12.66 36.40 1.50
C LYS A 154 12.85 34.89 1.66
N TYR A 155 13.22 34.22 0.58
CA TYR A 155 13.60 32.82 0.59
C TYR A 155 14.86 32.62 -0.24
N GLU A 156 15.72 31.74 0.24
CA GLU A 156 16.93 31.34 -0.46
C GLU A 156 16.66 30.27 -1.52
N ALA A 157 17.60 30.12 -2.45
CA ALA A 157 17.57 29.15 -3.53
C ALA A 157 17.40 27.70 -3.06
N SER A 158 17.90 27.39 -1.86
CA SER A 158 17.80 26.07 -1.22
C SER A 158 16.48 25.83 -0.47
N SER A 159 15.60 26.84 -0.37
CA SER A 159 14.36 26.77 0.41
C SER A 159 13.41 25.68 -0.09
N LEU A 160 13.20 24.65 0.73
CA LEU A 160 12.35 23.51 0.39
C LEU A 160 10.93 23.93 -0.02
N ARG A 161 10.35 24.92 0.66
CA ARG A 161 9.00 25.42 0.35
C ARG A 161 8.95 26.14 -1.00
N ALA A 162 10.01 26.86 -1.37
CA ALA A 162 10.10 27.53 -2.67
C ALA A 162 10.30 26.51 -3.80
N ARG A 163 11.23 25.55 -3.62
CA ARG A 163 11.44 24.45 -4.58
C ARG A 163 10.18 23.62 -4.81
N ARG A 164 9.42 23.30 -3.76
CA ARG A 164 8.15 22.57 -3.88
C ARG A 164 7.07 23.36 -4.63
N ARG A 165 7.06 24.70 -4.52
CA ARG A 165 6.15 25.56 -5.30
C ARG A 165 6.54 25.62 -6.77
N ALA A 166 7.84 25.69 -7.06
CA ALA A 166 8.37 25.65 -8.42
C ALA A 166 8.27 24.27 -9.08
N ALA A 167 7.87 23.22 -8.36
CA ALA A 167 7.73 21.85 -8.86
C ALA A 167 6.51 21.65 -9.79
N SER A 168 6.17 22.67 -10.60
CA SER A 168 5.05 22.65 -11.55
C SER A 168 5.36 21.90 -12.84
N GLN A 169 6.63 21.69 -13.20
CA GLN A 169 7.01 21.26 -14.55
C GLN A 169 7.46 19.81 -14.69
N GLY A 170 7.79 19.10 -13.61
CA GLY A 170 8.14 17.68 -13.69
C GLY A 170 7.16 16.85 -12.90
N VAL A 171 6.23 16.16 -13.57
CA VAL A 171 5.40 15.12 -12.94
C VAL A 171 5.87 13.78 -13.47
N VAL A 172 6.41 12.94 -12.60
CA VAL A 172 6.60 11.53 -12.95
C VAL A 172 5.22 10.87 -12.89
N GLY A 173 4.73 10.43 -14.04
CA GLY A 173 3.43 9.78 -14.18
C GLY A 173 3.29 8.57 -13.26
N ARG A 174 2.06 8.35 -12.77
CA ARG A 174 1.73 7.17 -11.96
C ARG A 174 1.78 5.91 -12.83
N LYS A 175 2.32 4.83 -12.27
CA LYS A 175 2.31 3.49 -12.83
C LYS A 175 1.68 2.55 -11.79
N PRO A 176 0.36 2.67 -11.55
CA PRO A 176 -0.30 1.94 -10.49
C PRO A 176 -0.24 0.44 -10.75
N PHE A 177 -0.15 -0.34 -9.69
CA PHE A 177 -0.14 -1.80 -9.74
C PHE A 177 -1.07 -2.44 -8.71
N ILE A 178 -1.45 -1.74 -7.64
CA ILE A 178 -2.39 -2.28 -6.64
C ILE A 178 -3.83 -2.05 -7.10
N GLU A 179 -4.17 -0.81 -7.44
CA GLU A 179 -5.52 -0.46 -7.92
C GLU A 179 -5.95 -1.28 -9.16
N PRO A 180 -5.16 -1.38 -10.24
CA PRO A 180 -5.55 -2.17 -11.40
C PRO A 180 -5.60 -3.67 -11.10
N ALA A 181 -4.76 -4.19 -10.20
CA ALA A 181 -4.86 -5.59 -9.77
C ALA A 181 -6.17 -5.85 -9.03
N LEU A 182 -6.60 -4.93 -8.17
CA LEU A 182 -7.89 -5.02 -7.49
C LEU A 182 -9.05 -4.93 -8.48
N GLN A 183 -8.96 -4.12 -9.52
CA GLN A 183 -10.03 -4.03 -10.52
C GLN A 183 -10.12 -5.30 -11.37
N GLN A 184 -8.98 -5.86 -11.79
CA GLN A 184 -8.93 -7.01 -12.70
C GLN A 184 -9.22 -8.36 -12.02
N GLU A 185 -8.96 -8.50 -10.71
CA GLU A 185 -9.02 -9.80 -10.02
C GLU A 185 -10.15 -9.91 -8.99
N ARG A 186 -11.17 -9.03 -9.03
CA ARG A 186 -12.30 -9.08 -8.09
C ARG A 186 -12.99 -10.45 -8.08
N ASP A 187 -13.41 -10.91 -9.25
CA ASP A 187 -14.20 -12.15 -9.36
C ASP A 187 -13.34 -13.38 -9.07
N ASN A 188 -12.08 -13.36 -9.50
CA ASN A 188 -11.11 -14.41 -9.18
C ASN A 188 -10.79 -14.46 -7.69
N ALA A 189 -10.75 -13.31 -7.01
CA ALA A 189 -10.57 -13.26 -5.57
C ALA A 189 -11.77 -13.89 -4.84
N ILE A 190 -12.99 -13.63 -5.28
CA ILE A 190 -14.22 -14.22 -4.71
C ILE A 190 -14.25 -15.73 -4.97
N THR A 191 -13.92 -16.14 -6.18
CA THR A 191 -13.79 -17.56 -6.54
C THR A 191 -12.76 -18.26 -5.64
N ALA A 192 -11.63 -17.60 -5.35
CA ALA A 192 -10.63 -18.15 -4.44
C ALA A 192 -11.09 -18.20 -2.98
N MET A 193 -11.90 -17.22 -2.54
CA MET A 193 -12.55 -17.23 -1.23
C MET A 193 -13.53 -18.38 -1.11
N ASP A 194 -14.40 -18.58 -2.11
CA ASP A 194 -15.36 -19.69 -2.17
C ASP A 194 -14.65 -21.04 -2.14
N ARG A 195 -13.64 -21.25 -2.99
CA ARG A 195 -12.83 -22.49 -2.98
C ARG A 195 -12.16 -22.77 -1.63
N ALA A 196 -11.85 -21.74 -0.84
CA ALA A 196 -11.31 -21.93 0.50
C ALA A 196 -12.39 -22.35 1.50
N LEU A 197 -13.60 -21.80 1.37
CA LEU A 197 -14.78 -22.17 2.14
C LEU A 197 -15.23 -23.60 1.84
N GLN A 198 -15.40 -23.94 0.56
CA GLN A 198 -15.83 -25.29 0.14
C GLN A 198 -14.85 -26.37 0.61
N ARG A 199 -13.55 -26.09 0.59
CA ARG A 199 -12.54 -26.99 1.16
C ARG A 199 -12.72 -27.23 2.66
N TYR A 200 -13.11 -26.20 3.40
CA TYR A 200 -13.41 -26.34 4.82
C TYR A 200 -14.69 -27.17 5.03
N LEU A 201 -15.78 -26.82 4.35
CA LEU A 201 -17.06 -27.54 4.48
C LEU A 201 -16.92 -29.02 4.10
N ALA A 202 -16.22 -29.33 3.01
CA ALA A 202 -15.92 -30.72 2.63
C ALA A 202 -15.14 -31.47 3.70
N SER A 203 -14.17 -30.80 4.36
CA SER A 203 -13.39 -31.41 5.44
C SER A 203 -14.21 -31.67 6.70
N GLU A 204 -15.23 -30.85 6.99
CA GLU A 204 -16.13 -31.05 8.12
C GLU A 204 -17.16 -32.14 7.84
N ARG A 205 -17.74 -32.18 6.63
CA ARG A 205 -18.63 -33.25 6.18
C ARG A 205 -17.95 -34.63 6.31
N LYS A 206 -16.67 -34.73 5.96
CA LYS A 206 -15.89 -35.96 6.12
C LYS A 206 -15.69 -36.38 7.58
N LYS A 207 -15.65 -35.45 8.53
CA LYS A 207 -15.49 -35.75 9.96
C LYS A 207 -16.79 -36.12 10.67
N GLY A 208 -17.93 -35.59 10.19
CA GLY A 208 -19.25 -35.89 10.75
C GLY A 208 -19.93 -37.13 10.17
N GLY A 209 -19.28 -37.84 9.24
CA GLY A 209 -19.77 -39.07 8.60
C GLY A 209 -19.07 -40.35 9.09
N ALA A 210 -18.44 -40.32 10.26
CA ALA A 210 -17.90 -41.47 10.99
C ALA A 210 -18.53 -41.50 12.39
#